data_AF-A0AAV1L7E0-F1
#
_entry.id   AF-A0AAV1L7E0-F1
#
_cell.length_a   1.000
_cell.length_b   1.000
_cell.length_c   1.000
_cell.angle_alpha   90.00
_cell.angle_beta   90.00
_cell.angle_gamma   90.00
#
_symmetry.space_group_name_H-M   'P 1'
#
loop_
_entity.id
_entity.type
_entity.pdbx_description
1 polymer ?
#
loop_
_entity_poly.entity_id
_entity_poly.type
_entity_poly.pdbx_seq_one_letter_code
_entity_poly.pdbx_strand_id
1 'polypeptide(L)'
;MSKRGVVLHGRAREIICNVDKYFESEKQHSVTLIHELKTANISSGPDGNIIMTREIYASILQTLQNASKVTERVVLATGINKNTLTRIRREWRDAEASSSKISTPKKKKRGN
;
A
#
# COMPACT_ATOMS: atom_id res chain seq x y z
N MET A 1 17.42 -23.52 -4.81
CA MET A 1 17.57 -22.98 -3.43
C MET A 1 16.28 -23.23 -2.65
N SER A 2 16.37 -23.90 -1.49
CA SER A 2 15.21 -24.28 -0.67
C SER A 2 14.44 -23.03 -0.22
N LYS A 3 13.18 -22.87 -0.67
CA LYS A 3 12.25 -21.78 -0.29
C LYS A 3 11.78 -21.94 1.17
N ARG A 4 12.69 -22.08 2.14
CA ARG A 4 12.32 -22.06 3.56
C ARG A 4 11.93 -20.64 3.92
N GLY A 5 10.73 -20.47 4.46
CA GLY A 5 10.26 -19.17 4.95
C GLY A 5 11.22 -18.62 6.02
N VAL A 6 11.74 -17.43 5.78
CA VAL A 6 12.54 -16.69 6.76
C VAL A 6 11.60 -16.11 7.81
N VAL A 7 11.99 -16.22 9.09
CA VAL A 7 11.25 -15.57 10.17
C VAL A 7 11.65 -14.10 10.19
N LEU A 8 10.69 -13.20 9.98
CA LEU A 8 10.91 -11.77 10.06
C LEU A 8 10.88 -11.34 11.53
N HIS A 9 11.98 -10.74 12.00
CA HIS A 9 12.11 -10.20 13.35
C HIS A 9 11.36 -8.86 13.49
N GLY A 10 11.02 -8.48 14.72
CA GLY A 10 10.19 -7.31 15.07
C GLY A 10 10.49 -6.05 14.26
N ARG A 11 11.77 -5.65 14.15
CA ARG A 11 12.17 -4.46 13.39
C ARG A 11 11.85 -4.55 11.90
N ALA A 12 12.04 -5.72 11.28
CA ALA A 12 11.67 -5.92 9.88
C ALA A 12 10.16 -5.84 9.68
N ARG A 13 9.37 -6.32 10.65
CA ARG A 13 7.91 -6.23 10.62
C ARG A 13 7.43 -4.78 10.79
N GLU A 14 8.06 -4.01 11.66
CA GLU A 14 7.80 -2.56 11.79
C GLU A 14 8.07 -1.81 10.48
N ILE A 15 9.19 -2.10 9.81
CA ILE A 15 9.51 -1.50 8.51
C ILE A 15 8.42 -1.84 7.48
N ILE A 16 7.98 -3.10 7.42
CA ILE A 16 6.90 -3.53 6.53
C ILE A 16 5.60 -2.77 6.84
N CYS A 17 5.27 -2.60 8.12
CA CYS A 17 4.10 -1.82 8.54
C CYS A 17 4.22 -0.34 8.14
N ASN A 18 5.39 0.27 8.28
CA ASN A 18 5.59 1.66 7.85
C ASN A 18 5.45 1.82 6.33
N VAL A 19 5.98 0.87 5.55
CA VAL A 19 5.79 0.82 4.09
C VAL A 19 4.31 0.65 3.74
N ASP A 20 3.58 -0.18 4.49
CA ASP A 20 2.14 -0.36 4.34
C ASP A 20 1.36 0.94 4.64
N LYS A 21 1.68 1.66 5.74
CA LYS A 21 1.08 2.98 6.05
C LYS A 21 1.32 3.97 4.93
N TYR A 22 2.55 4.04 4.44
CA TYR A 22 2.93 4.97 3.39
C TYR A 22 2.09 4.75 2.13
N PHE A 23 2.01 3.51 1.64
CA PHE A 23 1.23 3.21 0.45
C PHE A 23 -0.29 3.36 0.66
N GLU A 24 -0.81 3.12 1.86
CA GLU A 24 -2.22 3.40 2.17
C GLU A 24 -2.52 4.91 2.21
N SER A 25 -1.59 5.72 2.73
CA SER A 25 -1.69 7.19 2.69
C SER A 25 -1.69 7.72 1.26
N GLU A 26 -0.80 7.22 0.40
CA GLU A 26 -0.79 7.59 -1.03
C GLU A 26 -2.06 7.16 -1.75
N LYS A 27 -2.61 5.98 -1.42
CA LYS A 27 -3.91 5.55 -1.95
C LYS A 27 -5.01 6.52 -1.53
N GLN A 28 -5.06 6.92 -0.27
CA GLN A 28 -6.08 7.86 0.21
C GLN A 28 -5.96 9.22 -0.49
N HIS A 29 -4.73 9.73 -0.62
CA HIS A 29 -4.46 10.95 -1.39
C HIS A 29 -4.90 10.80 -2.85
N SER A 30 -4.66 9.64 -3.46
CA SER A 30 -5.05 9.37 -4.84
C SER A 30 -6.57 9.33 -5.01
N VAL A 31 -7.31 8.79 -4.03
CA VAL A 31 -8.78 8.81 -4.02
C VAL A 31 -9.29 10.25 -3.96
N THR A 32 -8.70 11.10 -3.12
CA THR A 32 -9.03 12.53 -3.06
C THR A 32 -8.78 13.22 -4.40
N LEU A 33 -7.61 13.00 -5.03
CA LEU A 33 -7.31 13.57 -6.35
C LEU A 33 -8.25 13.07 -7.44
N ILE A 34 -8.62 11.78 -7.44
CA ILE A 34 -9.63 11.25 -8.39
C ILE A 34 -10.97 11.96 -8.21
N HIS A 35 -11.39 12.18 -6.95
CA HIS A 35 -12.62 12.89 -6.67
C HIS A 35 -12.56 14.32 -7.20
N GLU A 36 -11.49 15.06 -6.89
CA GLU A 36 -11.25 16.42 -7.38
C GLU A 36 -11.22 16.49 -8.91
N LEU A 37 -10.54 15.55 -9.57
CA LEU A 37 -10.48 15.46 -11.03
C LEU A 37 -11.82 15.13 -11.68
N LYS A 38 -12.66 14.30 -11.05
CA LYS A 38 -14.01 14.02 -11.54
C LYS A 38 -14.94 15.21 -11.38
N THR A 39 -14.75 15.99 -10.31
CA THR A 39 -15.51 17.24 -10.08
C THR A 39 -14.99 18.38 -10.96
N ALA A 40 -13.71 18.35 -11.33
CA ALA A 40 -13.12 19.30 -12.25
C ALA A 40 -13.44 18.87 -13.69
N ASN A 41 -14.40 19.54 -14.32
CA ASN A 41 -14.71 19.38 -15.74
C ASN A 41 -13.71 20.21 -16.57
N ILE A 42 -12.55 19.63 -16.94
CA ILE A 42 -11.37 20.41 -17.38
C ILE A 42 -11.32 20.61 -18.93
N SER A 43 -11.79 21.79 -19.39
CA SER A 43 -11.49 22.43 -20.69
C SER A 43 -10.90 23.86 -20.49
N SER A 44 -9.74 24.15 -21.08
CA SER A 44 -9.02 25.45 -21.15
C SER A 44 -9.49 26.22 -22.35
N GLY A 45 -10.58 26.95 -22.15
CA GLY A 45 -10.88 28.02 -23.07
C GLY A 45 -9.84 29.15 -22.97
N PRO A 46 -9.85 30.07 -23.94
CA PRO A 46 -8.99 31.26 -24.01
C PRO A 46 -9.10 32.23 -22.82
N ASP A 47 -9.91 31.92 -21.83
CA ASP A 47 -10.24 32.62 -20.59
C ASP A 47 -9.43 32.16 -19.35
N GLY A 48 -8.54 31.17 -19.49
CA GLY A 48 -7.67 30.70 -18.40
C GLY A 48 -8.10 29.39 -17.71
N ASN A 49 -9.09 28.70 -18.27
CA ASN A 49 -9.42 27.28 -18.04
C ASN A 49 -8.18 26.34 -18.16
N ILE A 50 -8.23 25.03 -17.80
CA ILE A 50 -7.21 24.00 -18.19
C ILE A 50 -7.87 23.01 -19.18
N ILE A 51 -7.31 22.64 -20.37
CA ILE A 51 -7.86 21.63 -21.33
C ILE A 51 -7.10 20.37 -21.01
N MET A 52 -7.78 19.40 -20.43
CA MET A 52 -7.18 18.08 -20.23
C MET A 52 -7.54 17.21 -21.42
N THR A 53 -6.54 16.85 -22.23
CA THR A 53 -6.77 15.88 -23.32
C THR A 53 -7.15 14.53 -22.72
N ARG A 54 -7.93 13.73 -23.46
CA ARG A 54 -8.36 12.39 -23.03
C ARG A 54 -7.18 11.51 -22.61
N GLU A 55 -6.04 11.66 -23.27
CA GLU A 55 -4.80 10.92 -23.00
C GLU A 55 -4.15 11.32 -21.67
N ILE A 56 -4.10 12.62 -21.39
CA ILE A 56 -3.59 13.14 -20.10
C ILE A 56 -4.50 12.68 -18.96
N TYR A 57 -5.82 12.78 -19.14
CA TYR A 57 -6.78 12.28 -18.16
C TYR A 57 -6.61 10.78 -17.89
N ALA A 58 -6.48 9.97 -18.96
CA ALA A 58 -6.28 8.53 -18.83
C ALA A 58 -4.96 8.19 -18.11
N SER A 59 -3.87 8.91 -18.41
CA SER A 59 -2.56 8.72 -17.76
C SER A 59 -2.60 9.06 -16.27
N ILE A 60 -3.26 10.17 -15.91
CA ILE A 60 -3.47 10.56 -14.51
C ILE A 60 -4.32 9.52 -13.80
N LEU A 61 -5.45 9.13 -14.40
CA LEU A 61 -6.33 8.12 -13.82
C LEU A 61 -5.61 6.79 -13.60
N GLN A 62 -4.80 6.35 -14.56
CA GLN A 62 -4.02 5.12 -14.47
C GLN A 62 -2.96 5.18 -13.35
N THR A 63 -2.31 6.35 -13.19
CA THR A 63 -1.33 6.59 -12.12
C THR A 63 -2.00 6.50 -10.75
N LEU A 64 -3.16 7.14 -10.59
CA LEU A 64 -3.94 7.11 -9.35
C LEU A 64 -4.50 5.71 -9.06
N GLN A 65 -4.91 4.97 -10.09
CA GLN A 65 -5.32 3.57 -9.95
C GLN A 65 -4.16 2.67 -9.51
N ASN A 66 -2.96 2.87 -10.06
CA ASN A 66 -1.79 2.10 -9.64
C ASN A 66 -1.42 2.38 -8.17
N ALA A 67 -1.55 3.62 -7.71
CA ALA A 67 -1.35 3.97 -6.30
C ALA A 67 -2.30 3.20 -5.37
N SER A 68 -3.51 2.87 -5.83
CA SER A 68 -4.50 2.09 -5.06
C SER A 68 -4.14 0.61 -4.85
N LYS A 69 -3.18 0.06 -5.61
CA LYS A 69 -2.74 -1.35 -5.54
C LYS A 69 -1.77 -1.60 -4.39
N VAL A 70 -2.11 -1.14 -3.19
CA VAL A 70 -1.25 -1.13 -1.98
C VAL A 70 -0.61 -2.49 -1.72
N THR A 71 -1.41 -3.57 -1.75
CA THR A 71 -0.90 -4.93 -1.45
C THR A 71 0.19 -5.38 -2.42
N GLU A 72 0.05 -5.10 -3.71
CA GLU A 72 1.05 -5.48 -4.73
C GLU A 72 2.33 -4.65 -4.56
N ARG A 73 2.17 -3.34 -4.30
CA ARG A 73 3.28 -2.41 -4.08
C ARG A 73 4.09 -2.78 -2.84
N VAL A 74 3.43 -3.15 -1.74
CA VAL A 74 4.11 -3.61 -0.51
C VAL A 74 4.86 -4.92 -0.77
N VAL A 75 4.23 -5.91 -1.43
CA VAL A 75 4.86 -7.19 -1.75
C VAL A 75 6.11 -6.98 -2.61
N LEU A 76 6.02 -6.13 -3.63
CA LEU A 76 7.13 -5.82 -4.52
C LEU A 76 8.26 -5.07 -3.79
N ALA A 77 7.93 -4.06 -2.98
CA ALA A 77 8.91 -3.25 -2.26
C ALA A 77 9.63 -4.02 -1.12
N THR A 78 8.93 -4.96 -0.47
CA THR A 78 9.45 -5.67 0.71
C THR A 78 9.93 -7.08 0.42
N GLY A 79 9.61 -7.62 -0.76
CA GLY A 79 9.95 -8.99 -1.16
C GLY A 79 9.21 -10.09 -0.38
N ILE A 80 8.22 -9.75 0.46
CA ILE A 80 7.44 -10.72 1.22
C ILE A 80 6.24 -11.21 0.40
N ASN A 81 5.80 -12.45 0.63
CA ASN A 81 4.58 -12.93 0.00
C ASN A 81 3.30 -12.33 0.63
N LYS A 82 2.20 -12.33 -0.15
CA LYS A 82 0.89 -11.80 0.26
C LYS A 82 0.37 -12.39 1.57
N ASN A 83 0.59 -13.69 1.81
CA ASN A 83 0.13 -14.35 3.04
C ASN A 83 0.86 -13.82 4.28
N THR A 84 2.16 -13.56 4.15
CA THR A 84 3.00 -12.99 5.21
C THR A 84 2.58 -11.56 5.50
N LEU A 85 2.33 -10.77 4.45
CA LEU A 85 1.79 -9.41 4.59
C LEU A 85 0.44 -9.40 5.31
N THR A 86 -0.51 -10.24 4.88
CA THR A 86 -1.84 -10.36 5.53
C THR A 86 -1.71 -10.67 7.02
N ARG A 87 -0.78 -11.58 7.37
CA ARG A 87 -0.52 -11.92 8.77
C ARG A 87 0.08 -10.73 9.54
N ILE A 88 1.07 -10.05 8.98
CA ILE A 88 1.69 -8.86 9.60
C ILE A 88 0.65 -7.77 9.83
N ARG A 89 -0.20 -7.47 8.83
CA ARG A 89 -1.28 -6.48 8.97
C ARG A 89 -2.24 -6.81 10.11
N ARG A 90 -2.61 -8.09 10.28
CA ARG A 90 -3.48 -8.53 11.36
C ARG A 90 -2.83 -8.28 12.72
N GLU A 91 -1.65 -8.85 12.92
CA GLU A 91 -0.93 -8.75 14.20
C GLU A 91 -0.59 -7.30 14.57
N TRP A 92 -0.37 -6.46 13.57
CA TRP A 92 -0.16 -5.04 13.78
C TRP A 92 -1.42 -4.30 14.23
N ARG A 93 -2.58 -4.57 13.64
CA ARG A 93 -3.85 -3.99 14.13
C ARG A 93 -4.13 -4.42 15.56
N ASP A 94 -3.88 -5.69 15.88
CA ASP A 94 -4.04 -6.22 17.24
C ASP A 94 -3.07 -5.52 18.22
N ALA A 95 -1.83 -5.28 17.78
CA ALA A 95 -0.82 -4.56 18.55
C ALA A 95 -1.17 -3.09 18.77
N GLU A 96 -1.70 -2.39 17.74
CA GLU A 96 -2.17 -1.00 17.85
C GLU A 96 -3.36 -0.89 18.81
N ALA A 97 -4.33 -1.78 18.70
CA ALA A 97 -5.51 -1.80 19.59
C ALA A 97 -5.13 -2.06 21.07
N SER A 98 -4.02 -2.76 21.30
CA SER A 98 -3.54 -3.11 22.65
C SER A 98 -2.37 -2.24 23.14
N SER A 99 -1.97 -1.20 22.38
CA SER A 99 -0.76 -0.40 22.67
C SER A 99 0.49 -1.25 22.94
N SER A 100 0.64 -2.37 22.22
CA SER A 100 1.72 -3.33 22.39
C SER A 100 2.63 -3.41 21.14
N LYS A 101 3.76 -4.13 21.24
CA LYS A 101 4.68 -4.33 20.11
C LYS A 101 4.23 -5.50 19.25
N ILE A 102 4.45 -5.41 17.93
CA ILE A 102 4.26 -6.55 17.03
C ILE A 102 5.13 -7.72 17.49
N SER A 103 4.46 -8.83 17.82
CA SER A 103 5.13 -10.06 18.23
C SER A 103 6.03 -10.59 17.11
N THR A 104 7.15 -11.25 17.43
CA THR A 104 7.91 -12.02 16.43
C THR A 104 7.43 -13.47 16.50
N PRO A 105 7.07 -14.12 15.38
CA PRO A 105 6.56 -15.48 15.43
C PRO A 105 7.66 -16.41 15.93
N LYS A 106 7.43 -17.10 17.04
CA LYS A 106 8.33 -18.15 17.50
C LYS A 106 8.26 -19.31 16.49
N LYS A 107 9.42 -19.75 16.01
CA LYS A 107 9.51 -20.88 15.07
C LYS A 107 9.01 -22.14 15.78
N LYS A 108 7.76 -22.55 15.51
CA LYS A 108 7.23 -23.81 16.04
C LYS A 108 7.94 -24.95 15.30
N LYS A 109 8.54 -25.92 16.01
CA LYS A 109 8.95 -27.19 15.40
C LYS A 109 7.70 -27.78 14.75
N ARG A 110 7.72 -28.00 13.43
CA ARG A 110 6.77 -28.94 12.81
C ARG A 110 7.05 -30.29 13.47
N GLY A 111 5.99 -30.97 13.91
CA GLY A 111 6.07 -32.13 14.79
C GLY A 111 7.04 -33.21 14.30
N ASN A 112 7.56 -33.96 15.27
CA ASN A 112 8.10 -35.30 15.04
C ASN A 112 7.06 -36.17 14.33
#